data_AF-A0A1Y4EE35-F1
#
_entry.id   AF-A0A1Y4EE35-F1
#
_cell.length_a   1.000
_cell.length_b   1.000
_cell.length_c   1.000
_cell.angle_alpha   90.00
_cell.angle_beta   90.00
_cell.angle_gamma   90.00
#
_symmetry.space_group_name_H-M   'P 1'
#
loop_
_entity.id
_entity.type
_entity.pdbx_description
1 polymer ?
#
loop_
_entity_poly.entity_id
_entity_poly.type
_entity_poly.pdbx_seq_one_letter_code
_entity_poly.pdbx_strand_id
1 'polypeptide(L)'
;MTMKFYKTIFFVLISFILIGCQSKSNEDLVNRTIIEPETKQEKKSETKEVKIKDYPRDTTPGEVITITMAQLEEKIANKETFVVSFETTYCMYCRRLHSILDDYLKDHHVSIYQVVLDLENATEEENLEKIHKHFEEFYTTPGVFYVKKGKNKSYLDTYTLGIEEDVIDQWIRENQIDKKKS
;
A
#
# COMPACT_ATOMS: atom_id res chain seq x y z
N MET A 1 -26.31 50.65 28.49
CA MET A 1 -26.55 52.06 28.16
C MET A 1 -25.23 52.61 27.59
N THR A 2 -25.26 53.11 26.35
CA THR A 2 -24.28 54.00 25.66
C THR A 2 -22.80 53.55 25.52
N MET A 3 -22.09 53.65 24.39
CA MET A 3 -22.30 54.23 23.05
C MET A 3 -21.26 53.64 22.06
N LYS A 4 -21.64 53.54 20.78
CA LYS A 4 -20.79 53.21 19.62
C LYS A 4 -19.96 54.44 19.21
N PHE A 5 -18.74 54.24 18.69
CA PHE A 5 -18.12 55.16 17.73
C PHE A 5 -17.42 54.40 16.60
N TYR A 6 -17.54 54.97 15.40
CA TYR A 6 -17.33 54.43 14.06
C TYR A 6 -16.06 55.00 13.39
N LYS A 7 -15.66 54.33 12.29
CA LYS A 7 -14.82 54.81 11.15
C LYS A 7 -13.31 54.92 11.43
N THR A 8 -12.42 54.40 10.58
CA THR A 8 -12.27 54.83 9.17
C THR A 8 -11.51 53.79 8.34
N ILE A 9 -12.02 53.49 7.15
CA ILE A 9 -11.40 52.76 6.04
C ILE A 9 -10.66 53.79 5.17
N PHE A 10 -9.44 53.50 4.72
CA PHE A 10 -8.80 54.24 3.62
C PHE A 10 -8.25 53.27 2.57
N PHE A 11 -8.95 53.21 1.43
CA PHE A 11 -8.50 52.58 0.19
C PHE A 11 -7.64 53.60 -0.58
N VAL A 12 -6.46 53.22 -1.06
CA VAL A 12 -5.80 53.88 -2.19
C VAL A 12 -5.29 52.83 -3.15
N LEU A 13 -6.03 52.69 -4.25
CA LEU A 13 -5.63 52.07 -5.51
C LEU A 13 -4.81 53.11 -6.30
N ILE A 14 -3.59 52.77 -6.69
CA ILE A 14 -2.90 53.41 -7.81
C ILE A 14 -2.33 52.30 -8.69
N SER A 15 -2.77 52.27 -9.95
CA SER A 15 -2.43 51.27 -10.96
C SER A 15 -1.52 51.84 -12.06
N PHE A 16 -0.68 50.94 -12.61
CA PHE A 16 0.07 50.98 -13.88
C PHE A 16 1.21 52.02 -13.97
N ILE A 17 2.41 51.66 -14.42
CA ILE A 17 2.77 51.46 -15.84
C ILE A 17 4.12 50.68 -15.95
N LEU A 18 4.19 49.77 -16.93
CA LEU A 18 5.39 49.10 -17.45
C LEU A 18 6.32 50.09 -18.18
N ILE A 19 7.64 50.01 -18.01
CA ILE A 19 8.67 50.27 -19.05
C ILE A 19 9.99 49.57 -18.65
N GLY A 20 10.40 48.61 -19.50
CA GLY A 20 11.72 48.45 -20.15
C GLY A 20 13.06 48.56 -19.39
N CYS A 21 13.91 47.56 -19.65
CA CYS A 21 15.34 47.38 -19.36
C CYS A 21 16.27 48.60 -19.55
N GLN A 22 17.33 48.70 -18.74
CA GLN A 22 18.74 48.58 -19.19
C GLN A 22 19.81 48.62 -18.05
N SER A 23 20.74 47.67 -18.15
CA SER A 23 22.20 47.68 -17.82
C SER A 23 22.76 48.06 -16.43
N LYS A 24 23.28 47.01 -15.77
CA LYS A 24 24.58 46.84 -15.04
C LYS A 24 25.08 47.93 -14.07
N SER A 25 25.26 47.51 -12.82
CA SER A 25 26.55 47.63 -12.10
C SER A 25 26.69 46.50 -11.07
N ASN A 26 27.86 45.86 -11.07
CA ASN A 26 28.26 44.80 -10.14
C ASN A 26 28.64 45.42 -8.80
N GLU A 27 27.75 45.37 -7.82
CA GLU A 27 28.00 45.36 -6.37
C GLU A 27 26.63 45.44 -5.71
N ASP A 28 26.03 44.27 -5.41
CA ASP A 28 24.91 44.04 -4.45
C ASP A 28 24.24 42.66 -4.68
N LEU A 29 25.04 41.61 -4.85
CA LEU A 29 24.57 40.22 -4.97
C LEU A 29 25.31 39.27 -4.00
N VAL A 30 25.72 39.80 -2.84
CA VAL A 30 26.26 39.01 -1.72
C VAL A 30 25.30 39.12 -0.55
N ASN A 31 24.16 38.44 -0.64
CA ASN A 31 23.38 37.88 0.48
C ASN A 31 21.99 37.40 0.01
N ARG A 32 21.97 36.47 -0.94
CA ARG A 32 20.84 35.54 -1.05
C ARG A 32 21.39 34.14 -0.92
N THR A 33 21.19 33.58 0.26
CA THR A 33 21.34 32.17 0.57
C THR A 33 20.63 31.36 -0.50
N ILE A 34 21.44 30.71 -1.35
CA ILE A 34 21.01 29.65 -2.24
C ILE A 34 20.71 28.47 -1.31
N ILE A 35 19.43 28.17 -1.11
CA ILE A 35 19.03 26.85 -0.64
C ILE A 35 19.20 25.95 -1.85
N GLU A 36 20.21 25.10 -1.81
CA GLU A 36 20.46 24.04 -2.79
C GLU A 36 19.19 23.20 -2.97
N PRO A 37 18.89 22.72 -4.19
CA PRO A 37 17.92 21.65 -4.33
C PRO A 37 18.52 20.43 -3.64
N GLU A 38 17.93 20.03 -2.51
CA GLU A 38 18.30 18.80 -1.83
C GLU A 38 18.26 17.66 -2.84
N THR A 39 19.46 17.16 -3.13
CA THR A 39 19.70 15.96 -3.90
C THR A 39 18.84 14.86 -3.28
N LYS A 40 17.85 14.39 -4.05
CA LYS A 40 17.10 13.16 -3.76
C LYS A 40 18.13 12.07 -3.44
N GLN A 41 18.32 11.79 -2.16
CA GLN A 41 19.03 10.61 -1.73
C GLN A 41 18.10 9.45 -2.05
N GLU A 42 18.27 8.87 -3.24
CA GLU A 42 17.82 7.52 -3.53
C GLU A 42 18.49 6.62 -2.50
N LYS A 43 17.76 6.37 -1.41
CA LYS A 43 18.05 5.26 -0.52
C LYS A 43 17.76 4.01 -1.34
N LYS A 44 18.78 3.54 -2.05
CA LYS A 44 18.83 2.22 -2.65
C LYS A 44 18.49 1.24 -1.53
N SER A 45 17.24 0.79 -1.53
CA SER A 45 16.81 -0.34 -0.71
C SER A 45 17.68 -1.50 -1.15
N GLU A 46 18.59 -1.92 -0.28
CA GLU A 46 19.35 -3.13 -0.47
C GLU A 46 18.36 -4.28 -0.27
N THR A 47 17.63 -4.63 -1.33
CA THR A 47 16.90 -5.90 -1.39
C THR A 47 17.96 -6.98 -1.23
N LYS A 48 18.10 -7.53 -0.02
CA LYS A 48 18.93 -8.71 0.20
C LYS A 48 18.41 -9.77 -0.75
N GLU A 49 19.24 -10.15 -1.72
CA GLU A 49 18.93 -11.20 -2.68
C GLU A 49 18.73 -12.51 -1.90
N VAL A 50 17.47 -12.85 -1.60
CA VAL A 50 17.11 -14.08 -0.90
C VAL A 50 17.36 -15.21 -1.87
N LYS A 51 18.35 -16.06 -1.59
CA LYS A 51 18.58 -17.28 -2.38
C LYS A 51 17.47 -18.28 -2.13
N ILE A 52 16.43 -18.24 -2.97
CA ILE A 52 15.32 -19.18 -2.94
C ILE A 52 15.76 -20.47 -3.63
N LYS A 53 15.73 -21.59 -2.90
CA LYS A 53 16.01 -22.91 -3.49
C LYS A 53 14.91 -23.25 -4.48
N ASP A 54 15.30 -23.69 -5.68
CA ASP A 54 14.36 -24.13 -6.70
C ASP A 54 13.54 -25.35 -6.25
N TYR A 55 12.28 -25.41 -6.68
CA TYR A 55 11.33 -26.48 -6.34
C TYR A 55 10.29 -26.65 -7.46
N PRO A 56 9.75 -27.86 -7.67
CA PRO A 56 8.69 -28.06 -8.64
C PRO A 56 7.44 -27.30 -8.23
N ARG A 57 7.03 -26.35 -9.07
CA ARG A 57 5.81 -25.55 -8.90
C ARG A 57 4.61 -26.26 -9.52
N ASP A 58 3.45 -26.04 -8.92
CA ASP A 58 2.16 -26.43 -9.47
C ASP A 58 1.66 -25.33 -10.40
N THR A 59 1.60 -25.64 -11.69
CA THR A 59 1.21 -24.69 -12.73
C THR A 59 -0.24 -24.84 -13.16
N THR A 60 -1.06 -25.55 -12.36
CA THR A 60 -2.51 -25.52 -12.56
C THR A 60 -3.06 -24.15 -12.17
N PRO A 61 -4.21 -23.72 -12.70
CA PRO A 61 -4.77 -22.42 -12.36
C PRO A 61 -5.01 -22.27 -10.85
N GLY A 62 -4.77 -21.06 -10.34
CA GLY A 62 -5.16 -20.58 -9.02
C GLY A 62 -6.51 -19.88 -9.05
N GLU A 63 -6.89 -19.27 -7.92
CA GLU A 63 -8.18 -18.59 -7.77
C GLU A 63 -8.18 -17.58 -6.61
N VAL A 64 -9.08 -16.59 -6.71
CA VAL A 64 -9.44 -15.71 -5.60
C VAL A 64 -10.86 -16.04 -5.15
N ILE A 65 -11.05 -16.36 -3.86
CA ILE A 65 -12.31 -16.78 -3.28
C ILE A 65 -12.73 -15.76 -2.22
N THR A 66 -13.89 -15.13 -2.38
CA THR A 66 -14.45 -14.27 -1.32
C THR A 66 -14.96 -15.11 -0.16
N ILE A 67 -14.53 -14.76 1.05
CA ILE A 67 -15.03 -15.30 2.31
C ILE A 67 -15.38 -14.17 3.27
N THR A 68 -16.17 -14.49 4.28
CA THR A 68 -16.47 -13.57 5.38
C THR A 68 -15.37 -13.59 6.45
N MET A 69 -15.34 -12.58 7.32
CA MET A 69 -14.47 -12.57 8.49
C MET A 69 -14.68 -13.81 9.38
N ALA A 70 -15.93 -14.25 9.55
CA ALA A 70 -16.25 -15.44 10.35
C ALA A 70 -15.67 -16.73 9.75
N GLN A 71 -15.73 -16.88 8.42
CA GLN A 71 -15.12 -18.02 7.73
C GLN A 71 -13.59 -17.98 7.82
N LEU A 72 -12.98 -16.79 7.80
CA LEU A 72 -11.55 -16.65 8.04
C LEU A 72 -11.17 -17.16 9.44
N GLU A 73 -11.87 -16.70 10.48
CA GLU A 73 -11.65 -17.14 11.86
C GLU A 73 -11.79 -18.67 12.00
N GLU A 74 -12.77 -19.28 11.32
CA GLU A 74 -12.92 -20.74 11.27
C GLU A 74 -11.70 -21.45 10.67
N LYS A 75 -11.21 -20.97 9.52
CA LYS A 75 -10.01 -21.55 8.86
C LYS A 75 -8.76 -21.45 9.75
N ILE A 76 -8.61 -20.33 10.46
CA ILE A 76 -7.55 -20.14 11.44
C ILE A 76 -7.69 -21.14 12.59
N ALA A 77 -8.89 -21.28 13.17
CA ALA A 77 -9.18 -22.20 14.26
C ALA A 77 -8.95 -23.67 13.87
N ASN A 78 -9.27 -24.03 12.62
CA ASN A 78 -9.03 -25.34 12.02
C ASN A 78 -7.55 -25.61 11.69
N LYS A 79 -6.65 -24.65 11.98
CA LYS A 79 -5.21 -24.74 11.72
C LYS A 79 -4.91 -25.01 10.24
N GLU A 80 -5.69 -24.39 9.36
CA GLU A 80 -5.47 -24.51 7.93
C GLU A 80 -4.19 -23.76 7.49
N THR A 81 -3.75 -24.02 6.26
CA THR A 81 -2.65 -23.31 5.61
C THR A 81 -3.18 -22.70 4.32
N PHE A 82 -3.13 -21.38 4.19
CA PHE A 82 -3.80 -20.63 3.13
C PHE A 82 -3.22 -19.22 2.99
N VAL A 83 -3.56 -18.54 1.89
CA VAL A 83 -3.32 -17.11 1.70
C VAL A 83 -4.61 -16.34 1.94
N VAL A 84 -4.53 -15.21 2.64
CA VAL A 84 -5.66 -14.28 2.83
C VAL A 84 -5.31 -12.88 2.33
N SER A 85 -6.27 -12.22 1.68
CA SER A 85 -6.20 -10.81 1.29
C SER A 85 -7.31 -10.02 2.00
N PHE A 86 -6.96 -8.91 2.65
CA PHE A 86 -7.91 -7.96 3.24
C PHE A 86 -8.05 -6.74 2.35
N GLU A 87 -9.27 -6.42 1.93
CA GLU A 87 -9.54 -5.42 0.90
C GLU A 87 -10.75 -4.55 1.24
N THR A 88 -10.94 -3.48 0.47
CA THR A 88 -12.17 -2.66 0.48
C THR A 88 -12.63 -2.38 -0.94
N THR A 89 -13.94 -2.17 -1.14
CA THR A 89 -14.54 -2.10 -2.49
C THR A 89 -13.98 -1.00 -3.40
N TYR A 90 -13.61 0.17 -2.86
CA TYR A 90 -13.11 1.32 -3.64
C TYR A 90 -11.59 1.51 -3.57
N CYS A 91 -10.87 0.49 -3.15
CA CYS A 91 -9.41 0.50 -3.03
C CYS A 91 -8.71 0.37 -4.39
N MET A 92 -8.09 1.45 -4.87
CA MET A 92 -7.34 1.45 -6.15
C MET A 92 -6.16 0.47 -6.15
N TYR A 93 -5.50 0.30 -5.01
CA TYR A 93 -4.38 -0.64 -4.85
C TYR A 93 -4.84 -2.11 -4.87
N CYS A 94 -6.04 -2.39 -4.35
CA CYS A 94 -6.66 -3.70 -4.39
C CYS A 94 -7.00 -4.05 -5.84
N ARG A 95 -7.56 -3.10 -6.60
CA ARG A 95 -7.77 -3.26 -8.05
C ARG A 95 -6.47 -3.51 -8.82
N ARG A 96 -5.35 -2.88 -8.44
CA ARG A 96 -4.03 -3.14 -9.03
C ARG A 96 -3.57 -4.58 -8.75
N LEU A 97 -3.73 -5.05 -7.50
CA LEU A 97 -3.42 -6.43 -7.14
C LEU A 97 -4.23 -7.43 -7.98
N HIS A 98 -5.56 -7.26 -8.06
CA HIS A 98 -6.43 -8.11 -8.88
C HIS A 98 -6.02 -8.11 -10.36
N SER A 99 -5.67 -6.95 -10.92
CA SER A 99 -5.22 -6.87 -12.32
C SER A 99 -3.96 -7.68 -12.60
N ILE A 100 -3.08 -7.89 -11.61
CA ILE A 100 -1.90 -8.76 -11.75
C ILE A 100 -2.32 -10.23 -11.57
N LEU A 101 -3.15 -10.51 -10.56
CA LEU A 101 -3.64 -11.85 -10.27
C LEU A 101 -4.46 -12.46 -11.43
N ASP A 102 -5.18 -11.64 -12.20
CA ASP A 102 -5.98 -12.07 -13.36
C ASP A 102 -5.15 -12.85 -14.40
N ASP A 103 -3.90 -12.44 -14.62
CA ASP A 103 -2.96 -13.13 -15.51
C ASP A 103 -2.12 -14.15 -14.75
N TYR A 104 -1.56 -13.77 -13.60
CA TYR A 104 -0.64 -14.59 -12.81
C TYR A 104 -1.26 -15.94 -12.39
N LEU A 105 -2.54 -15.96 -12.00
CA LEU A 105 -3.20 -17.18 -11.52
C LEU A 105 -3.57 -18.15 -12.65
N LYS A 106 -3.36 -17.80 -13.93
CA LYS A 106 -3.65 -18.73 -15.05
C LYS A 106 -2.70 -19.93 -15.08
N ASP A 107 -1.48 -19.76 -14.59
CA ASP A 107 -0.42 -20.77 -14.61
C ASP A 107 0.33 -20.91 -13.29
N HIS A 108 -0.23 -20.38 -12.19
CA HIS A 108 0.29 -20.52 -10.82
C HIS A 108 -0.81 -20.97 -9.86
N HIS A 109 -0.66 -22.16 -9.27
CA HIS A 109 -1.68 -22.73 -8.39
C HIS A 109 -1.62 -22.11 -6.98
N VAL A 110 -2.31 -20.97 -6.83
CA VAL A 110 -2.47 -20.26 -5.56
C VAL A 110 -3.94 -19.95 -5.32
N SER A 111 -4.49 -20.42 -4.19
CA SER A 111 -5.82 -20.00 -3.72
C SER A 111 -5.68 -18.86 -2.71
N ILE A 112 -6.26 -17.72 -3.03
CA ILE A 112 -6.28 -16.51 -2.19
C ILE A 112 -7.69 -16.32 -1.65
N TYR A 113 -7.85 -16.36 -0.34
CA TYR A 113 -9.13 -16.06 0.30
C TYR A 113 -9.23 -14.56 0.57
N GLN A 114 -10.15 -13.85 -0.07
CA GLN A 114 -10.33 -12.42 0.16
C GLN A 114 -11.45 -12.14 1.17
N VAL A 115 -11.21 -11.21 2.09
CA VAL A 115 -12.23 -10.61 2.96
C VAL A 115 -12.39 -9.15 2.56
N VAL A 116 -13.61 -8.78 2.14
CA VAL A 116 -13.94 -7.41 1.74
C VAL A 116 -14.53 -6.68 2.95
N LEU A 117 -13.71 -5.90 3.63
CA LEU A 117 -13.97 -5.40 4.98
C LEU A 117 -15.19 -4.48 5.08
N ASP A 118 -15.41 -3.65 4.06
CA ASP A 118 -16.54 -2.72 3.98
C ASP A 118 -17.86 -3.37 3.54
N LEU A 119 -17.85 -4.69 3.30
CA LEU A 119 -19.05 -5.52 3.11
C LEU A 119 -19.40 -6.38 4.33
N GLU A 120 -18.52 -6.43 5.34
CA GLU A 120 -18.82 -7.12 6.60
C GLU A 120 -19.89 -6.38 7.38
N ASN A 121 -20.70 -7.13 8.13
CA ASN A 121 -21.65 -6.55 9.09
C ASN A 121 -20.92 -6.20 10.40
N ALA A 122 -19.94 -5.32 10.31
CA ALA A 122 -19.10 -4.83 11.40
C ALA A 122 -18.55 -3.44 11.04
N THR A 123 -18.23 -2.65 12.06
CA THR A 123 -17.50 -1.40 11.89
C THR A 123 -16.04 -1.65 11.51
N GLU A 124 -15.36 -0.62 11.00
CA GLU A 124 -13.92 -0.67 10.71
C GLU A 124 -13.11 -1.03 11.96
N GLU A 125 -13.44 -0.45 13.12
CA GLU A 125 -12.77 -0.73 14.39
C GLU A 125 -12.92 -2.19 14.81
N GLU A 126 -14.15 -2.74 14.76
CA GLU A 126 -14.40 -4.15 15.07
C GLU A 126 -13.67 -5.10 14.12
N ASN A 127 -13.59 -4.75 12.84
CA ASN A 127 -12.82 -5.51 11.85
C ASN A 127 -11.32 -5.47 12.17
N LEU A 128 -10.76 -4.30 12.45
CA LEU A 128 -9.36 -4.13 12.83
C LEU A 128 -9.02 -4.92 14.09
N GLU A 129 -9.85 -4.86 15.13
CA GLU A 129 -9.67 -5.64 16.36
C GLU A 129 -9.62 -7.14 16.09
N LYS A 130 -10.47 -7.67 15.19
CA LYS A 130 -10.44 -9.09 14.81
C LYS A 130 -9.18 -9.44 14.03
N ILE A 131 -8.80 -8.61 13.06
CA ILE A 131 -7.63 -8.84 12.21
C ILE A 131 -6.35 -8.82 13.07
N HIS A 132 -6.18 -7.83 13.94
CA HIS A 132 -4.96 -7.66 14.75
C HIS A 132 -4.75 -8.77 15.78
N LYS A 133 -5.77 -9.57 16.12
CA LYS A 133 -5.57 -10.81 16.93
C LYS A 133 -4.67 -11.84 16.23
N HIS A 134 -4.59 -11.79 14.90
CA HIS A 134 -3.87 -12.77 14.09
C HIS A 134 -2.80 -12.13 13.19
N PHE A 135 -2.98 -10.87 12.79
CA PHE A 135 -2.20 -10.16 11.79
C PHE A 135 -1.85 -8.75 12.30
N GLU A 136 -0.98 -8.66 13.30
CA GLU A 136 -0.57 -7.38 13.92
C GLU A 136 0.04 -6.39 12.91
N GLU A 137 0.60 -6.88 11.79
CA GLU A 137 1.24 -6.09 10.73
C GLU A 137 0.23 -5.48 9.73
N PHE A 138 -1.08 -5.71 9.90
CA PHE A 138 -2.10 -5.17 9.00
C PHE A 138 -2.38 -3.69 9.29
N TYR A 139 -1.99 -2.80 8.37
CA TYR A 139 -2.25 -1.36 8.51
C TYR A 139 -2.88 -0.72 7.27
N THR A 140 -2.95 -1.42 6.14
CA THR A 140 -3.47 -0.88 4.88
C THR A 140 -3.99 -1.98 3.97
N THR A 141 -4.85 -1.60 3.03
CA THR A 141 -5.39 -2.49 2.00
C THR A 141 -4.72 -2.25 0.63
N PRO A 142 -4.40 -3.29 -0.15
CA PRO A 142 -4.59 -4.70 0.18
C PRO A 142 -3.59 -5.16 1.25
N GLY A 143 -4.05 -5.96 2.21
CA GLY A 143 -3.19 -6.62 3.17
C GLY A 143 -3.16 -8.12 2.91
N VAL A 144 -2.05 -8.65 2.41
CA VAL A 144 -1.94 -10.05 1.99
C VAL A 144 -1.02 -10.84 2.91
N PHE A 145 -1.53 -11.94 3.46
CA PHE A 145 -0.82 -12.75 4.44
C PHE A 145 -0.83 -14.23 4.06
N TYR A 146 0.26 -14.91 4.38
CA TYR A 146 0.35 -16.36 4.34
C TYR A 146 0.16 -16.90 5.76
N VAL A 147 -0.89 -17.71 5.92
CA VAL A 147 -1.20 -18.43 7.16
C VAL A 147 -0.68 -19.85 7.04
N LYS A 148 0.13 -20.29 8.00
CA LYS A 148 0.63 -21.67 8.09
C LYS A 148 0.21 -22.31 9.39
N LYS A 149 -0.60 -23.37 9.28
CA LYS A 149 -1.16 -24.11 10.43
C LYS A 149 -1.89 -23.19 11.43
N GLY A 150 -2.73 -22.30 10.92
CA GLY A 150 -3.52 -21.33 11.71
C GLY A 150 -2.72 -20.19 12.34
N LYS A 151 -1.50 -19.92 11.87
CA LYS A 151 -0.68 -18.80 12.36
C LYS A 151 -0.19 -17.95 11.21
N ASN A 152 -0.20 -16.63 11.37
CA ASN A 152 0.47 -15.72 10.43
C ASN A 152 1.95 -16.13 10.32
N LYS A 153 2.40 -16.34 9.08
CA LYS A 153 3.75 -16.80 8.76
C LYS A 153 4.56 -15.77 7.99
N SER A 154 3.90 -15.01 7.12
CA SER A 154 4.52 -14.03 6.24
C SER A 154 3.49 -13.02 5.75
N TYR A 155 3.93 -11.77 5.59
CA TYR A 155 3.19 -10.66 5.02
C TYR A 155 3.83 -10.27 3.67
N LEU A 156 3.01 -10.00 2.66
CA LEU A 156 3.47 -9.46 1.38
C LEU A 156 3.60 -7.93 1.53
N ASP A 157 4.83 -7.43 1.60
CA ASP A 157 5.10 -6.00 1.80
C ASP A 157 4.93 -5.20 0.50
N THR A 158 3.67 -5.04 0.07
CA THR A 158 3.32 -4.21 -1.09
C THR A 158 3.50 -2.72 -0.84
N TYR A 159 3.61 -2.29 0.41
CA TYR A 159 3.78 -0.88 0.76
C TYR A 159 5.20 -0.40 0.45
N THR A 160 6.20 -1.18 0.85
CA THR A 160 7.62 -0.83 0.62
C THR A 160 8.10 -1.27 -0.75
N LEU A 161 7.65 -2.44 -1.23
CA LEU A 161 8.17 -3.05 -2.45
C LEU A 161 7.30 -2.77 -3.70
N GLY A 162 6.08 -2.27 -3.51
CA GLY A 162 5.12 -2.06 -4.58
C GLY A 162 4.24 -3.28 -4.86
N ILE A 163 3.21 -3.07 -5.69
CA ILE A 163 2.29 -4.14 -6.15
C ILE A 163 2.69 -4.49 -7.58
N GLU A 164 3.71 -5.32 -7.69
CA GLU A 164 4.29 -5.80 -8.94
C GLU A 164 4.35 -7.33 -8.96
N GLU A 165 4.29 -7.92 -10.15
CA GLU A 165 4.23 -9.38 -10.33
C GLU A 165 5.46 -10.10 -9.78
N ASP A 166 6.66 -9.52 -9.94
CA ASP A 166 7.91 -10.09 -9.44
C ASP A 166 7.99 -10.10 -7.91
N VAL A 167 7.45 -9.06 -7.25
CA VAL A 167 7.31 -9.00 -5.78
C VAL A 167 6.37 -10.10 -5.29
N ILE A 168 5.23 -10.29 -5.96
CA ILE A 168 4.24 -11.33 -5.64
C ILE A 168 4.85 -12.72 -5.86
N ASP A 169 5.49 -12.96 -7.00
CA ASP A 169 6.12 -14.23 -7.34
C ASP A 169 7.23 -14.59 -6.36
N GLN A 170 8.10 -13.63 -6.04
CA GLN A 170 9.17 -13.83 -5.08
C GLN A 170 8.60 -14.25 -3.72
N TRP A 171 7.58 -13.57 -3.23
CA TRP A 171 6.94 -13.88 -1.95
C TRP A 171 6.28 -15.27 -1.94
N ILE A 172 5.60 -15.65 -3.04
CA ILE A 172 5.04 -16.99 -3.23
C ILE A 172 6.14 -18.05 -3.16
N ARG A 173 7.28 -17.79 -3.81
CA ARG A 173 8.42 -18.70 -3.87
C ARG A 173 9.16 -18.86 -2.55
N GLU A 174 9.35 -17.77 -1.82
CA GLU A 174 9.92 -17.78 -0.46
C GLU A 174 9.09 -18.65 0.49
N ASN A 175 7.77 -18.62 0.34
CA ASN A 175 6.83 -19.35 1.18
C ASN A 175 6.45 -20.75 0.62
N GLN A 176 6.89 -21.08 -0.59
CA GLN A 176 6.57 -22.31 -1.33
C GLN A 176 5.06 -22.56 -1.42
N ILE A 177 4.27 -21.51 -1.68
CA ILE A 177 2.79 -21.56 -1.61
C ILE A 177 2.23 -22.45 -2.72
N ASP A 178 2.79 -22.35 -3.92
CA ASP A 178 2.40 -23.09 -5.12
C ASP A 178 3.26 -24.35 -5.35
N LYS A 179 3.86 -24.90 -4.29
CA LYS A 179 4.65 -26.12 -4.41
C LYS A 179 3.79 -27.29 -4.84
N LYS A 180 4.23 -27.99 -5.88
CA LYS A 180 3.59 -29.21 -6.35
C LYS A 180 3.53 -30.26 -5.25
N LYS A 181 2.31 -30.65 -4.89
CA LYS A 181 2.08 -31.74 -3.93
C LYS A 181 2.36 -33.07 -4.63
N SER A 182 3.09 -33.96 -3.94
CA SER A 182 3.44 -35.30 -4.43
C SER A 182 2.28 -36.27 -4.29
#